data_AF-A0A1M5QC92-F1
#
_entry.id   AF-A0A1M5QC92-F1
#
_cell.length_a   1.000
_cell.length_b   1.000
_cell.length_c   1.000
_cell.angle_alpha   90.00
_cell.angle_beta   90.00
_cell.angle_gamma   90.00
#
_symmetry.space_group_name_H-M   'P 1'
#
loop_
_entity.id
_entity.type
_entity.pdbx_description
1 polymer ?
#
loop_
_entity_poly.entity_id
_entity_poly.type
_entity_poly.pdbx_seq_one_letter_code
_entity_poly.pdbx_strand_id
1 'polypeptide(L)'
;MSQRGYFPFRAFVQKNDIGYKKAQVISFHPEGDPSEAKPYVLVEYVFAERKGIREKLRYDFLINETGLKLAFYMTEGLITGTNITFSACTYYHASHASTGPHDLIREIKTTN
;
A
#
# COMPACT_ATOMS: atom_id res chain seq x y z
N MET A 1 0.21 -24.44 -1.60
CA MET A 1 -0.81 -23.38 -1.49
C MET A 1 -1.02 -22.78 -2.88
N SER A 2 -2.24 -22.86 -3.43
CA SER A 2 -2.57 -22.30 -4.73
C SER A 2 -2.42 -20.78 -4.71
N GLN A 3 -1.63 -20.20 -5.61
CA GLN A 3 -1.60 -18.75 -5.86
C GLN A 3 -2.93 -18.31 -6.49
N ARG A 4 -3.99 -18.21 -5.69
CA ARG A 4 -5.23 -17.53 -6.10
C ARG A 4 -5.06 -16.03 -5.83
N GLY A 5 -4.95 -15.22 -6.87
CA GLY A 5 -4.99 -13.76 -6.73
C GLY A 5 -4.05 -12.95 -7.65
N TYR A 6 -3.32 -13.57 -8.57
CA TYR A 6 -2.53 -12.81 -9.54
C TYR A 6 -3.43 -12.29 -10.68
N PHE A 7 -3.69 -10.98 -10.70
CA PHE A 7 -4.32 -10.29 -11.83
C PHE A 7 -3.27 -9.46 -12.57
N PRO A 8 -3.09 -9.62 -13.90
CA PRO A 8 -2.10 -8.88 -14.67
C PRO A 8 -2.55 -7.44 -14.95
N PHE A 9 -2.59 -6.61 -13.91
CA PHE A 9 -3.15 -5.25 -13.96
C PHE A 9 -2.54 -4.38 -15.08
N ARG A 10 -1.22 -4.44 -15.28
CA ARG A 10 -0.53 -3.68 -16.34
C ARG A 10 -1.05 -4.01 -17.74
N ALA A 11 -1.24 -5.30 -18.04
CA ALA A 11 -1.74 -5.73 -19.34
C ALA A 11 -3.21 -5.28 -19.53
N PHE A 12 -4.00 -5.33 -18.45
CA PHE A 12 -5.38 -4.86 -18.46
C PHE A 12 -5.48 -3.36 -18.77
N VAL A 13 -4.75 -2.49 -18.06
CA VAL A 13 -4.82 -1.04 -18.29
C VAL A 13 -4.31 -0.64 -19.67
N GLN A 14 -3.25 -1.31 -20.16
CA GLN A 14 -2.71 -1.07 -21.51
C GLN A 14 -3.71 -1.44 -22.60
N LYS A 15 -4.48 -2.52 -22.44
CA LYS A 15 -5.53 -2.92 -23.39
C LYS A 15 -6.68 -1.90 -23.48
N ASN A 16 -6.86 -1.07 -22.45
CA ASN A 16 -7.94 -0.09 -22.37
C ASN A 16 -7.45 1.36 -22.56
N ASP A 17 -6.23 1.57 -23.10
CA ASP A 17 -5.62 2.90 -23.30
C ASP A 17 -5.56 3.76 -22.03
N ILE A 18 -5.41 3.12 -20.86
CA ILE A 18 -5.26 3.82 -19.57
C ILE A 18 -3.77 3.99 -19.27
N GLY A 19 -3.34 5.24 -19.11
CA GLY A 19 -1.99 5.58 -18.68
C GLY A 19 -1.68 5.02 -17.28
N TYR A 20 -0.54 4.34 -17.13
CA TYR A 20 -0.15 3.70 -15.86
C TYR A 20 1.24 4.14 -15.38
N LYS A 21 1.29 4.74 -14.19
CA LYS A 21 2.53 5.11 -13.50
C LYS A 21 2.60 4.41 -12.15
N LYS A 22 3.64 3.58 -11.95
CA LYS A 22 3.92 2.94 -10.65
C LYS A 22 4.83 3.84 -9.81
N ALA A 23 4.21 4.77 -9.08
CA ALA A 23 4.87 5.74 -8.21
C ALA A 23 4.06 5.96 -6.94
N GLN A 24 4.70 6.45 -5.88
CA GLN A 24 4.03 6.84 -4.65
C GLN A 24 3.60 8.31 -4.75
N VAL A 25 2.35 8.61 -4.40
CA VAL A 25 1.90 10.00 -4.22
C VAL A 25 2.47 10.54 -2.90
N ILE A 26 3.11 11.70 -2.96
CA ILE A 26 3.73 12.38 -1.82
C ILE A 26 2.81 13.46 -1.26
N SER A 27 2.20 14.27 -2.14
CA SER A 27 1.31 15.36 -1.75
C SER A 27 0.32 15.70 -2.85
N PHE A 28 -0.81 16.28 -2.44
CA PHE A 28 -1.86 16.79 -3.31
C PHE A 28 -1.83 18.31 -3.32
N HIS A 29 -1.88 18.91 -4.51
CA HIS A 29 -1.86 20.36 -4.71
C HIS A 29 -3.04 20.76 -5.61
N PRO A 30 -4.28 20.75 -5.09
CA PRO A 30 -5.47 21.05 -5.88
C PRO A 30 -5.50 22.50 -6.39
N GLU A 31 -4.88 23.43 -5.68
CA GLU A 31 -4.77 24.84 -6.06
C GLU A 31 -3.49 25.16 -6.83
N GLY A 32 -2.64 24.16 -7.08
CA GLY A 32 -1.30 24.36 -7.61
C GLY A 32 -0.33 24.97 -6.58
N ASP A 33 0.66 25.71 -7.07
CA ASP A 33 1.67 26.43 -6.30
C ASP A 33 2.21 27.65 -7.09
N PRO A 34 3.14 28.48 -6.54
CA PRO A 34 3.64 29.67 -7.22
C PRO A 34 4.34 29.42 -8.58
N SER A 35 4.84 28.20 -8.82
CA SER A 35 5.47 27.79 -10.09
C SER A 35 4.51 27.08 -11.05
N GLU A 36 3.37 26.59 -10.55
CA GLU A 36 2.41 25.78 -11.29
C GLU A 36 0.99 26.15 -10.86
N ALA A 37 0.28 26.93 -11.67
CA ALA A 37 -1.09 27.33 -11.34
C ALA A 37 -2.12 26.20 -11.52
N LYS A 38 -1.80 25.10 -12.22
CA LYS A 38 -2.75 24.00 -12.44
C LYS A 38 -2.74 23.00 -11.27
N PRO A 39 -3.88 22.36 -10.97
CA PRO A 39 -3.93 21.27 -9.99
C PRO A 39 -2.95 20.15 -10.35
N TYR A 40 -2.22 19.64 -9.36
CA TYR A 40 -1.31 18.52 -9.57
C TYR A 40 -1.15 17.61 -8.34
N VAL A 41 -0.68 16.38 -8.57
CA VAL A 41 -0.16 15.50 -7.52
C VAL A 41 1.35 15.37 -7.67
N LEU A 42 2.08 15.51 -6.56
CA LEU A 42 3.51 15.24 -6.55
C LEU A 42 3.72 13.74 -6.33
N VAL A 43 4.40 13.08 -7.26
CA VAL A 43 4.74 11.67 -7.13
C VAL A 43 6.23 11.45 -7.05
N GLU A 44 6.63 10.39 -6.35
CA GLU A 44 8.00 9.90 -6.30
C GLU A 44 8.03 8.44 -6.75
N TYR A 45 8.92 8.13 -7.69
CA TYR A 45 9.09 6.76 -8.15
C TYR A 45 9.88 5.97 -7.10
N VAL A 46 9.37 4.81 -6.71
CA VAL A 46 9.96 3.99 -5.63
C VAL A 46 10.62 2.70 -6.14
N PHE A 47 10.62 2.47 -7.45
CA PHE A 47 11.16 1.27 -8.09
C PHE A 47 12.03 1.61 -9.32
N ALA A 48 12.93 0.68 -9.66
CA ALA A 48 13.77 0.69 -10.87
C ALA A 48 14.65 1.94 -11.02
N GLU A 49 15.11 2.22 -12.25
CA GLU A 49 16.04 3.30 -12.59
C GLU A 49 15.51 4.70 -12.27
N ARG A 50 14.19 4.84 -12.11
CA ARG A 50 13.57 6.13 -11.75
C ARG A 50 13.45 6.34 -10.25
N LYS A 51 13.93 5.42 -9.41
CA LYS A 51 13.80 5.51 -7.96
C LYS A 51 14.35 6.85 -7.44
N GLY A 52 13.54 7.56 -6.64
CA GLY A 52 13.87 8.87 -6.07
C GLY A 52 13.56 10.06 -6.97
N ILE A 53 13.21 9.85 -8.25
CA ILE A 53 12.78 10.95 -9.13
C ILE A 53 11.39 11.41 -8.73
N ARG A 54 11.22 12.74 -8.66
CA ARG A 54 9.93 13.39 -8.42
C ARG A 54 9.35 13.99 -9.69
N GLU A 55 8.03 13.95 -9.81
CA GLU A 55 7.28 14.44 -10.98
C GLU A 55 5.98 15.09 -10.51
N LYS A 56 5.65 16.28 -11.05
CA LYS A 56 4.34 16.91 -10.87
C LYS A 56 3.40 16.40 -11.96
N LEU A 57 2.36 15.66 -11.57
CA LEU A 57 1.32 15.17 -12.49
C LEU A 57 0.10 16.07 -12.41
N ARG A 58 -0.10 16.88 -13.46
CA ARG A 58 -1.25 17.78 -13.57
C ARG A 58 -2.52 17.02 -13.90
N TYR A 59 -3.67 17.52 -13.45
CA TYR A 59 -4.97 16.93 -13.75
C TYR A 59 -6.07 18.00 -13.87
N ASP A 60 -7.13 17.68 -14.60
CA ASP A 60 -8.38 18.45 -14.58
C ASP A 60 -9.35 17.89 -13.52
N PHE A 61 -9.37 16.57 -13.35
CA PHE A 61 -10.13 15.87 -12.33
C PHE A 61 -9.29 14.80 -11.63
N LEU A 62 -9.52 14.62 -10.33
CA LEU A 62 -8.83 13.63 -9.50
C LEU A 62 -9.85 12.75 -8.77
N ILE A 63 -9.73 11.44 -8.95
CA ILE A 63 -10.37 10.43 -8.11
C ILE A 63 -9.33 9.93 -7.12
N ASN A 64 -9.54 10.18 -5.83
CA ASN A 64 -8.61 9.76 -4.79
C ASN A 64 -9.02 8.41 -4.19
N GLU A 65 -8.30 7.36 -4.56
CA GLU A 65 -8.50 5.99 -4.05
C GLU A 65 -7.26 5.47 -3.29
N THR A 66 -6.53 6.31 -2.56
CA THR A 66 -5.32 5.87 -1.81
C THR A 66 -5.61 4.94 -0.63
N GLY A 67 -6.89 4.77 -0.27
CA GLY A 67 -7.31 3.98 0.89
C GLY A 67 -6.94 4.64 2.22
N LEU A 68 -7.09 3.87 3.31
CA LEU A 68 -6.83 4.31 4.68
C LEU A 68 -5.40 3.98 5.12
N LYS A 69 -4.77 4.91 5.83
CA LYS A 69 -3.49 4.66 6.51
C LYS A 69 -3.76 3.82 7.77
N LEU A 70 -3.11 2.66 7.87
CA LEU A 70 -3.19 1.80 9.06
C LEU A 70 -2.33 2.42 10.18
N ALA A 71 -2.99 3.06 11.14
CA ALA A 71 -2.35 3.90 12.14
C ALA A 71 -2.15 3.20 13.50
N PHE A 72 -1.56 2.00 13.49
CA PHE A 72 -1.33 1.19 14.70
C PHE A 72 -0.53 1.90 15.80
N TYR A 73 0.34 2.83 15.41
CA TYR A 73 1.15 3.64 16.33
C TYR A 73 0.34 4.61 17.20
N MET A 74 -0.94 4.84 16.89
CA MET A 74 -1.79 5.77 17.66
C MET A 74 -2.35 5.14 18.94
N THR A 75 -2.21 3.83 19.12
CA THR A 75 -2.67 3.14 20.33
C THR A 75 -1.55 2.25 20.85
N GLU A 76 -1.07 2.57 22.04
CA GLU A 76 -0.02 1.80 22.71
C GLU A 76 -0.44 0.32 22.82
N GLY A 77 0.52 -0.58 22.58
CA GLY A 77 0.27 -2.02 22.59
C GLY A 77 -0.33 -2.59 21.30
N LEU A 78 -0.82 -1.77 20.35
CA LEU A 78 -1.43 -2.24 19.11
C LEU A 78 -0.49 -2.33 17.90
N ILE A 79 0.82 -2.23 18.10
CA ILE A 79 1.80 -2.42 17.03
C ILE A 79 1.80 -3.89 16.60
N THR A 80 1.41 -4.15 15.35
CA THR A 80 1.35 -5.50 14.78
C THR A 80 2.72 -6.18 14.81
N GLY A 81 2.78 -7.44 15.27
CA GLY A 81 4.04 -8.17 15.44
C GLY A 81 4.72 -7.94 16.79
N THR A 82 4.12 -7.17 17.68
CA THR A 82 4.52 -7.05 19.09
C THR A 82 3.39 -7.52 20.00
N ASN A 83 3.68 -7.89 21.25
CA ASN A 83 2.67 -8.17 22.29
C ASN A 83 1.52 -9.10 21.87
N ILE A 84 1.78 -10.13 21.06
CA ILE A 84 0.75 -11.07 20.53
C ILE A 84 -0.37 -10.31 19.78
N THR A 85 -0.02 -9.18 19.16
CA THR A 85 -0.95 -8.34 18.41
C THR A 85 -0.84 -8.61 16.91
N PHE A 86 -1.99 -8.87 16.29
CA PHE A 86 -2.12 -9.20 14.88
C PHE A 86 -3.11 -8.26 14.17
N SER A 87 -3.00 -8.16 12.84
CA SER A 87 -3.94 -7.47 11.96
C SER A 87 -4.32 -8.38 10.80
N ALA A 88 -5.46 -8.14 10.15
CA ALA A 88 -5.87 -8.84 8.94
C ALA A 88 -6.23 -7.88 7.78
N CYS A 89 -5.93 -6.58 7.90
CA CYS A 89 -6.38 -5.56 6.95
C CYS A 89 -5.64 -5.59 5.59
N THR A 90 -4.49 -6.27 5.52
CA THR A 90 -3.74 -6.47 4.27
C THR A 90 -3.44 -7.95 4.10
N TYR A 91 -3.11 -8.37 2.87
CA TYR A 91 -2.68 -9.74 2.60
C TYR A 91 -1.53 -10.18 3.52
N TYR A 92 -0.49 -9.35 3.66
CA TYR A 92 0.66 -9.66 4.51
C TYR A 92 0.28 -9.73 5.99
N HIS A 93 -0.60 -8.83 6.46
CA HIS A 93 -1.11 -8.90 7.82
C HIS A 93 -1.87 -10.19 8.08
N ALA A 94 -2.81 -10.57 7.19
CA ALA A 94 -3.57 -11.81 7.33
C ALA A 94 -2.67 -13.06 7.27
N SER A 95 -1.67 -13.06 6.38
CA SER A 95 -0.68 -14.15 6.31
C SER A 95 0.09 -14.27 7.63
N HIS A 96 0.53 -13.16 8.21
CA HIS A 96 1.22 -13.14 9.51
C HIS A 96 0.28 -13.54 10.66
N ALA A 97 -0.94 -13.01 10.71
CA ALA A 97 -1.93 -13.35 11.74
C ALA A 97 -2.23 -14.85 11.79
N SER A 98 -2.17 -15.53 10.64
CA SER A 98 -2.37 -16.98 10.59
C SER A 98 -1.29 -17.76 11.34
N THR A 99 -0.07 -17.23 11.55
CA THR A 99 0.98 -17.96 12.27
C THR A 99 0.69 -18.09 13.76
N GLY A 100 0.09 -17.07 14.39
CA GLY A 100 -0.18 -17.04 15.83
C GLY A 100 -0.90 -18.29 16.36
N PRO A 101 -2.09 -18.65 15.84
CA PRO A 101 -2.79 -19.86 16.24
C PRO A 101 -2.00 -21.15 15.96
N HIS A 102 -1.30 -21.25 14.82
CA HIS A 102 -0.51 -22.44 14.48
C HIS A 102 0.67 -22.65 15.42
N ASP A 103 1.32 -21.56 15.83
CA ASP A 103 2.45 -21.62 16.75
C ASP A 103 1.99 -22.02 18.16
N LEU A 104 0.86 -21.47 18.63
CA LEU A 104 0.25 -21.88 19.91
C LEU A 104 -0.17 -23.35 19.90
N ILE A 105 -0.79 -23.83 18.82
CA ILE A 105 -1.16 -25.24 18.68
C ILE A 105 0.09 -26.14 18.73
N ARG A 106 1.20 -25.71 18.12
CA ARG A 106 2.45 -26.46 18.11
C ARG A 106 3.04 -26.57 19.51
N GLU A 107 3.07 -25.45 20.23
CA GLU A 107 3.53 -25.40 21.62
C GLU A 107 2.72 -26.33 22.53
N ILE A 108 1.38 -26.24 22.47
CA ILE A 108 0.48 -27.09 23.26
C ILE A 108 0.72 -28.58 22.97
N LYS A 109 1.02 -28.95 21.72
CA LYS A 109 1.29 -30.34 21.34
C LYS A 109 2.64 -30.87 21.80
N THR A 110 3.61 -30.00 22.07
CA THR A 110 4.97 -30.39 22.50
C THR A 110 5.15 -30.41 24.02
N THR A 111 4.21 -29.83 24.77
CA THR A 111 4.28 -29.71 26.23
C THR A 111 3.53 -30.84 26.96
N ASN A 112 3.02 -31.83 26.22
CA ASN A 112 2.49 -33.12 26.72
C ASN A 112 3.42 -34.28 26.32
#